data_AF-A0A9E6EBX6-F1
#
_entry.id   AF-A0A9E6EBX6-F1
#
_cell.length_a   1.000
_cell.length_b   1.000
_cell.length_c   1.000
_cell.angle_alpha   90.00
_cell.angle_beta   90.00
_cell.angle_gamma   90.00
#
_symmetry.space_group_name_H-M   'P 1'
#
loop_
_entity.id
_entity.type
_entity.pdbx_description
1 polymer ?
#
loop_
_entity_poly.entity_id
_entity_poly.type
_entity_poly.pdbx_seq_one_letter_code
_entity_poly.pdbx_strand_id
1 'polypeptide(L)'
;MDRKVLNAYRSFLKDSIRSSVDFSQTDQSRRIPPPPVEKPFLPDAKRIPLPRIGQLTETGQIDLKKAIANRESCRTYNDAPLSLEELSFLLWATQGVRVKLDAGHALRTVPSAGCRHAFETYLCVLNIDGLEKGIYRYLPLEHQLLFEFEEEKLERKVVRAVLGQPYPGDASVTFIWTVIPYRMEWRYGLAAHKVIALDAGHVCQNLYLACEAIGAGTCAIAAYDQAEMDRLLKVDGEEEFTIYLAPVGKKL
;
A
#
# COMPACT_ATOMS: atom_id res chain seq x y z
N MET A 1 16.78 25.72 13.85
CA MET A 1 15.38 25.27 13.70
C MET A 1 14.63 25.55 15.00
N ASP A 2 13.44 26.14 14.95
CA ASP A 2 12.68 26.53 16.15
C ASP A 2 12.24 25.28 16.95
N ARG A 3 12.53 25.29 18.25
CA ARG A 3 12.18 24.20 19.17
C ARG A 3 10.67 24.02 19.31
N LYS A 4 9.87 25.07 19.17
CA LYS A 4 8.40 24.97 19.18
C LYS A 4 7.90 24.20 17.98
N VAL A 5 8.43 24.51 16.79
CA VAL A 5 8.12 23.80 15.54
C VAL A 5 8.48 22.32 15.65
N LEU A 6 9.68 21.99 16.11
CA LEU A 6 10.09 20.60 16.34
C LEU A 6 9.18 19.85 17.32
N ASN A 7 8.72 20.52 18.37
CA ASN A 7 7.81 19.92 19.35
C ASN A 7 6.43 19.62 18.75
N ALA A 8 5.91 20.49 17.87
CA ALA A 8 4.66 20.27 17.16
C ALA A 8 4.74 19.05 16.21
N TYR A 9 5.84 18.90 15.46
CA TYR A 9 6.02 17.69 14.63
C TYR A 9 6.18 16.43 15.47
N ARG A 10 6.92 16.50 16.58
CA ARG A 10 7.09 15.36 17.50
C ARG A 10 5.79 14.96 18.17
N SER A 11 4.81 15.86 18.35
CA SER A 11 3.52 15.47 18.95
C SER A 11 2.74 14.48 18.09
N PHE A 12 2.91 14.47 16.77
CA PHE A 12 2.31 13.45 15.90
C PHE A 12 2.81 12.03 16.19
N LEU A 13 4.00 11.88 16.80
CA LEU A 13 4.57 10.58 17.17
C LEU A 13 4.14 10.11 18.57
N LYS A 14 3.58 11.01 19.39
CA LYS A 14 3.22 10.72 20.78
C LYS A 14 1.78 10.22 20.87
N ASP A 15 1.53 9.30 21.78
CA ASP A 15 0.15 8.83 22.07
C ASP A 15 -0.55 9.68 23.14
N SER A 16 0.11 10.72 23.66
CA SER A 16 -0.49 11.69 24.58
C SER A 16 -1.74 12.37 24.01
N ILE A 17 -1.90 12.36 22.68
CA ILE A 17 -3.10 12.82 21.98
C ILE A 17 -4.37 12.10 22.49
N ARG A 18 -4.28 10.85 22.94
CA ARG A 18 -5.42 10.11 23.51
C ARG A 18 -5.94 10.69 24.82
N SER A 19 -5.11 11.41 25.57
CA SER A 19 -5.53 12.09 26.80
C SER A 19 -6.27 13.40 26.53
N SER A 20 -6.17 13.94 25.30
CA SER A 20 -6.82 15.20 24.89
C SER A 20 -8.00 15.00 23.94
N VAL A 21 -8.10 13.86 23.27
CA VAL A 21 -9.20 13.56 22.35
C VAL A 21 -10.40 13.02 23.12
N ASP A 22 -11.56 13.66 22.97
CA ASP A 22 -12.83 13.10 23.44
C ASP A 22 -13.35 12.08 22.43
N PHE A 23 -13.10 10.79 22.70
CA PHE A 23 -13.52 9.71 21.81
C PHE A 23 -15.04 9.52 21.73
N SER A 24 -15.82 10.08 22.67
CA SER A 24 -17.28 10.04 22.62
C SER A 24 -17.85 10.86 21.45
N GLN A 25 -17.07 11.81 20.92
CA GLN A 25 -17.44 12.66 19.79
C GLN A 25 -17.04 12.09 18.43
N THR A 26 -16.33 10.96 18.38
CA THR A 26 -16.01 10.31 17.10
C THR A 26 -17.27 9.85 16.37
N ASP A 27 -17.21 9.82 15.05
CA ASP A 27 -18.31 9.37 14.21
C ASP A 27 -18.72 7.92 14.52
N GLN A 28 -17.76 7.06 14.89
CA GLN A 28 -18.05 5.74 15.45
C GLN A 28 -18.94 5.83 16.70
N SER A 29 -18.55 6.61 17.70
CA SER A 29 -19.31 6.76 18.96
C SER A 29 -20.69 7.38 18.73
N ARG A 30 -20.80 8.25 17.73
CA ARG A 30 -22.05 8.88 17.28
C ARG A 30 -22.89 7.99 16.36
N ARG A 31 -22.45 6.77 16.07
CA ARG A 31 -23.13 5.76 15.23
C ARG A 31 -23.35 6.21 13.78
N ILE A 32 -22.49 7.09 13.27
CA ILE A 32 -22.44 7.39 11.84
C ILE A 32 -21.93 6.13 11.10
N PRO A 33 -22.54 5.73 9.96
CA PRO A 33 -22.09 4.57 9.20
C PRO A 33 -20.58 4.66 8.88
N PRO A 34 -19.83 3.55 8.99
CA PRO A 34 -18.41 3.57 8.67
C PRO A 34 -18.20 3.76 7.15
N PRO A 35 -17.08 4.39 6.74
CA PRO A 35 -16.66 4.34 5.35
C PRO A 35 -16.38 2.89 4.92
N PRO A 36 -16.51 2.58 3.61
CA PRO A 36 -16.32 1.23 3.11
C PRO A 36 -14.86 0.76 3.27
N VAL A 37 -14.68 -0.54 3.50
CA VAL A 37 -13.35 -1.19 3.64
C VAL A 37 -12.53 -1.21 2.34
N GLU A 38 -13.14 -0.91 1.21
CA GLU A 38 -12.52 -0.84 -0.11
C GLU A 38 -13.10 0.37 -0.86
N LYS A 39 -12.26 1.09 -1.61
CA LYS A 39 -12.73 2.27 -2.35
C LYS A 39 -13.60 1.80 -3.52
N PRO A 40 -14.82 2.37 -3.69
CA PRO A 40 -15.69 2.01 -4.79
C PRO A 40 -15.04 2.15 -6.17
N PHE A 41 -15.57 1.44 -7.15
CA PHE A 41 -15.21 1.51 -8.56
C PHE A 41 -16.46 1.38 -9.43
N LEU A 42 -16.36 1.78 -10.69
CA LEU A 42 -17.48 1.68 -11.62
C LEU A 42 -17.80 0.21 -11.94
N PRO A 43 -19.07 -0.21 -12.01
CA PRO A 43 -19.44 -1.61 -12.25
C PRO A 43 -18.87 -2.22 -13.54
N ASP A 44 -18.67 -1.39 -14.57
CA ASP A 44 -18.18 -1.74 -15.90
C ASP A 44 -16.66 -1.56 -16.07
N ALA A 45 -15.94 -1.18 -15.01
CA ALA A 45 -14.50 -0.99 -15.08
C ALA A 45 -13.76 -2.30 -15.43
N LYS A 46 -12.66 -2.17 -16.20
CA LYS A 46 -11.81 -3.31 -16.62
C LYS A 46 -11.15 -3.93 -15.40
N ARG A 47 -11.57 -5.14 -15.05
CA ARG A 47 -11.03 -5.92 -13.92
C ARG A 47 -10.37 -7.20 -14.40
N ILE A 48 -9.26 -7.54 -13.76
CA ILE A 48 -8.45 -8.70 -14.07
C ILE A 48 -8.43 -9.60 -12.82
N PRO A 49 -8.98 -10.82 -12.88
CA PRO A 49 -8.92 -11.74 -11.75
C PRO A 49 -7.47 -12.18 -11.48
N LEU A 50 -7.10 -12.25 -10.20
CA LEU A 50 -5.80 -12.74 -9.79
C LEU A 50 -5.88 -14.24 -9.42
N PRO A 51 -4.81 -15.03 -9.69
CA PRO A 51 -4.70 -16.40 -9.19
C PRO A 51 -4.88 -16.43 -7.67
N ARG A 52 -5.81 -17.26 -7.18
CA ARG A 52 -6.10 -17.30 -5.73
C ARG A 52 -4.97 -17.97 -4.98
N ILE A 53 -4.69 -17.52 -3.77
CA ILE A 53 -3.59 -18.06 -2.94
C ILE A 53 -3.70 -19.55 -2.67
N GLY A 54 -4.91 -20.10 -2.51
CA GLY A 54 -5.09 -21.55 -2.37
C GLY A 54 -4.71 -22.37 -3.61
N GLN A 55 -4.46 -21.73 -4.75
CA GLN A 55 -4.02 -22.34 -6.01
C GLN A 55 -2.51 -22.20 -6.22
N LEU A 56 -1.84 -21.35 -5.45
CA LEU A 56 -0.39 -21.13 -5.55
C LEU A 56 0.33 -22.24 -4.77
N THR A 57 0.79 -23.27 -5.48
CA THR A 57 1.45 -24.42 -4.84
C THR A 57 2.92 -24.18 -4.56
N GLU A 58 3.65 -23.51 -5.44
CA GLU A 58 5.11 -23.31 -5.30
C GLU A 58 5.46 -21.85 -4.95
N THR A 59 4.70 -20.89 -5.48
CA THR A 59 4.92 -19.45 -5.26
C THR A 59 4.70 -19.07 -3.80
N GLY A 60 5.66 -18.33 -3.23
CA GLY A 60 5.54 -17.76 -1.89
C GLY A 60 5.98 -18.67 -0.75
N GLN A 61 6.63 -19.81 -1.05
CA GLN A 61 7.18 -20.70 -0.03
C GLN A 61 8.55 -20.21 0.48
N ILE A 62 8.62 -19.84 1.76
CA ILE A 62 9.89 -19.60 2.45
C ILE A 62 9.70 -19.81 3.96
N ASP A 63 10.76 -20.28 4.62
CA ASP A 63 10.81 -20.26 6.08
C ASP A 63 10.85 -18.79 6.60
N LEU A 64 10.05 -18.49 7.62
CA LEU A 64 9.94 -17.12 8.14
C LEU A 64 11.28 -16.59 8.69
N LYS A 65 12.05 -17.43 9.40
CA LYS A 65 13.36 -17.02 9.94
C LYS A 65 14.32 -16.72 8.79
N LYS A 66 14.28 -17.50 7.71
CA LYS A 66 15.06 -17.24 6.49
C LYS A 66 14.62 -15.94 5.81
N ALA A 67 13.32 -15.68 5.65
CA ALA A 67 12.83 -14.43 5.07
C ALA A 67 13.30 -13.19 5.87
N ILE A 68 13.19 -13.25 7.20
CA ILE A 68 13.64 -12.16 8.08
C ILE A 68 15.16 -11.94 7.98
N ALA A 69 15.94 -13.02 7.95
CA ALA A 69 17.40 -12.96 7.90
C ALA A 69 17.93 -12.46 6.55
N ASN A 70 17.27 -12.83 5.45
CA ASN A 70 17.71 -12.50 4.09
C ASN A 70 17.26 -11.10 3.63
N ARG A 71 16.15 -10.60 4.18
CA ARG A 71 15.53 -9.35 3.74
C ARG A 71 16.50 -8.17 3.85
N GLU A 72 16.71 -7.51 2.72
CA GLU A 72 17.48 -6.27 2.59
C GLU A 72 16.81 -5.30 1.60
N SER A 73 17.26 -4.03 1.59
CA SER A 73 16.77 -3.05 0.63
C SER A 73 17.47 -3.19 -0.72
N CYS A 74 16.75 -3.71 -1.70
CA CYS A 74 17.23 -3.94 -3.05
C CYS A 74 16.83 -2.77 -3.98
N ARG A 75 17.83 -2.14 -4.60
CA ARG A 75 17.68 -0.97 -5.49
C ARG A 75 18.18 -1.24 -6.91
N THR A 76 18.48 -2.49 -7.23
CA THR A 76 18.95 -2.92 -8.55
C THR A 76 18.23 -4.21 -8.88
N TYR A 77 17.61 -4.24 -10.06
CA TYR A 77 16.82 -5.37 -10.52
C TYR A 77 17.38 -5.88 -11.84
N ASN A 78 17.08 -7.13 -12.18
CA ASN A 78 17.29 -7.64 -13.53
C ASN A 78 16.04 -7.39 -14.40
N ASP A 79 16.15 -7.61 -15.71
CA ASP A 79 15.07 -7.33 -16.67
C ASP A 79 13.95 -8.41 -16.70
N ALA A 80 14.03 -9.44 -15.87
CA ALA A 80 13.02 -10.50 -15.86
C ALA A 80 11.69 -9.97 -15.31
N PRO A 81 10.56 -10.30 -15.96
CA PRO A 81 9.25 -9.95 -15.45
C PRO A 81 8.95 -10.68 -14.13
N LEU A 82 8.03 -10.13 -13.33
CA LEU A 82 7.33 -10.96 -12.34
C LEU A 82 6.15 -11.65 -13.02
N SER A 83 5.83 -12.86 -12.57
CA SER A 83 4.62 -13.52 -13.02
C SER A 83 3.36 -12.91 -12.37
N LEU A 84 2.19 -13.15 -12.97
CA LEU A 84 0.91 -12.75 -12.37
C LEU A 84 0.66 -13.45 -11.02
N GLU A 85 1.16 -14.68 -10.85
CA GLU A 85 1.08 -15.42 -9.59
C GLU A 85 1.92 -14.76 -8.48
N GLU A 86 3.12 -14.31 -8.83
CA GLU A 86 4.01 -13.61 -7.91
C GLU A 86 3.40 -12.27 -7.48
N LEU A 87 2.88 -11.50 -8.43
CA LEU A 87 2.17 -10.26 -8.10
C LEU A 87 0.95 -10.53 -7.22
N SER A 88 0.16 -11.55 -7.53
CA SER A 88 -1.00 -11.96 -6.72
C SER A 88 -0.60 -12.29 -5.28
N PHE A 89 0.47 -13.07 -5.11
CA PHE A 89 1.02 -13.42 -3.81
C PHE A 89 1.44 -12.18 -3.00
N LEU A 90 2.16 -11.24 -3.61
CA LEU A 90 2.59 -10.00 -2.95
C LEU A 90 1.40 -9.12 -2.52
N LEU A 91 0.37 -9.01 -3.37
CA LEU A 91 -0.87 -8.27 -3.07
C LEU A 91 -1.65 -8.89 -1.92
N TRP A 92 -1.74 -10.22 -1.88
CA TRP A 92 -2.33 -10.91 -0.75
C TRP A 92 -1.50 -10.72 0.53
N ALA A 93 -0.18 -10.84 0.46
CA ALA A 93 0.69 -10.69 1.63
C ALA A 93 0.58 -9.30 2.27
N THR A 94 0.31 -8.27 1.47
CA THR A 94 0.23 -6.86 1.91
C THR A 94 -1.17 -6.38 2.23
N GLN A 95 -2.22 -6.88 1.56
CA GLN A 95 -3.59 -6.37 1.70
C GLN A 95 -4.68 -7.46 1.61
N GLY A 96 -4.34 -8.74 1.56
CA GLY A 96 -5.29 -9.83 1.42
C GLY A 96 -6.35 -9.86 2.52
N VAL A 97 -7.63 -9.96 2.15
CA VAL A 97 -8.73 -10.15 3.10
C VAL A 97 -8.86 -11.62 3.48
N ARG A 98 -8.84 -11.90 4.78
CA ARG A 98 -9.11 -13.22 5.35
C ARG A 98 -10.59 -13.40 5.65
N VAL A 99 -11.21 -12.40 6.29
CA VAL A 99 -12.62 -12.42 6.69
C VAL A 99 -13.17 -10.99 6.64
N LYS A 100 -14.30 -10.78 5.96
CA LYS A 100 -15.07 -9.54 6.09
C LYS A 100 -15.98 -9.67 7.31
N LEU A 101 -15.84 -8.77 8.28
CA LEU A 101 -16.60 -8.82 9.53
C LEU A 101 -17.91 -8.04 9.42
N ASP A 102 -17.84 -6.84 8.83
CA ASP A 102 -18.98 -5.96 8.59
C ASP A 102 -18.68 -4.97 7.45
N ALA A 103 -19.47 -3.90 7.33
CA ALA A 103 -19.30 -2.88 6.28
C ALA A 103 -17.99 -2.07 6.39
N GLY A 104 -17.44 -1.92 7.61
CA GLY A 104 -16.29 -1.09 7.92
C GLY A 104 -15.07 -1.85 8.48
N HIS A 105 -15.17 -3.16 8.68
CA HIS A 105 -14.08 -3.96 9.24
C HIS A 105 -13.84 -5.27 8.46
N ALA A 106 -12.56 -5.61 8.33
CA ALA A 106 -12.10 -6.88 7.79
C ALA A 106 -10.84 -7.33 8.53
N LEU A 107 -10.63 -8.64 8.64
CA LEU A 107 -9.36 -9.22 9.04
C LEU A 107 -8.49 -9.35 7.79
N ARG A 108 -7.31 -8.73 7.78
CA ARG A 108 -6.34 -8.86 6.70
C ARG A 108 -5.09 -9.64 7.12
N THR A 109 -4.20 -9.89 6.15
CA THR A 109 -2.86 -10.48 6.36
C THR A 109 -1.90 -9.55 7.09
N VAL A 110 -2.23 -8.27 7.17
CA VAL A 110 -1.52 -7.23 7.93
C VAL A 110 -2.37 -6.76 9.11
N PRO A 111 -1.78 -6.42 10.26
CA PRO A 111 -2.51 -5.76 11.34
C PRO A 111 -2.85 -4.32 10.95
N SER A 112 -3.97 -3.82 11.48
CA SER A 112 -4.34 -2.41 11.42
C SER A 112 -5.04 -1.99 12.70
N ALA A 113 -4.79 -0.76 13.16
CA ALA A 113 -5.45 -0.23 14.33
C ALA A 113 -6.98 -0.30 14.17
N GLY A 114 -7.65 -1.01 15.09
CA GLY A 114 -9.11 -1.15 15.09
C GLY A 114 -9.67 -1.87 13.85
N CYS A 115 -8.86 -2.64 13.12
CA CYS A 115 -9.24 -3.31 11.86
C CYS A 115 -9.77 -2.34 10.79
N ARG A 116 -9.26 -1.10 10.75
CA ARG A 116 -9.79 -0.03 9.90
C ARG A 116 -9.22 -0.02 8.48
N HIS A 117 -7.98 -0.49 8.29
CA HIS A 117 -7.33 -0.66 6.99
C HIS A 117 -7.50 0.57 6.07
N ALA A 118 -6.84 1.67 6.44
CA ALA A 118 -7.01 2.97 5.80
C ALA A 118 -6.39 3.09 4.40
N PHE A 119 -5.78 2.03 3.86
CA PHE A 119 -5.01 2.10 2.63
C PHE A 119 -5.73 1.50 1.43
N GLU A 120 -5.53 2.14 0.27
CA GLU A 120 -5.67 1.52 -1.04
C GLU A 120 -4.27 1.16 -1.56
N THR A 121 -4.19 0.22 -2.49
CA THR A 121 -2.91 -0.18 -3.12
C THR A 121 -3.00 0.04 -4.61
N TYR A 122 -2.31 1.07 -5.08
CA TYR A 122 -2.08 1.30 -6.49
C TYR A 122 -0.78 0.64 -6.90
N LEU A 123 -0.70 0.26 -8.17
CA LEU A 123 0.45 -0.37 -8.77
C LEU A 123 0.83 0.43 -10.00
N CYS A 124 2.07 0.89 -10.05
CA CYS A 124 2.70 1.32 -11.28
C CYS A 124 3.33 0.08 -11.92
N VAL A 125 2.64 -0.55 -12.86
CA VAL A 125 3.04 -1.79 -13.52
C VAL A 125 3.89 -1.47 -14.75
N LEU A 126 5.11 -2.01 -14.79
CA LEU A 126 6.07 -1.80 -15.88
C LEU A 126 6.46 -3.11 -16.59
N ASN A 127 6.60 -4.22 -15.86
CA ASN A 127 7.06 -5.51 -16.42
C ASN A 127 6.48 -6.70 -15.64
N ILE A 128 5.20 -7.01 -15.88
CA ILE A 128 4.49 -8.17 -15.30
C ILE A 128 3.93 -9.01 -16.44
N ASP A 129 4.17 -10.32 -16.40
CA ASP A 129 3.67 -11.22 -17.43
C ASP A 129 2.13 -11.20 -17.51
N GLY A 130 1.63 -10.95 -18.72
CA GLY A 130 0.19 -10.92 -19.00
C GLY A 130 -0.53 -9.63 -18.61
N LEU A 131 0.20 -8.59 -18.16
CA LEU A 131 -0.37 -7.26 -17.92
C LEU A 131 0.24 -6.21 -18.85
N GLU A 132 -0.59 -5.26 -19.27
CA GLU A 132 -0.16 -4.06 -19.98
C GLU A 132 0.50 -3.09 -18.99
N LYS A 133 1.39 -2.21 -19.49
CA LYS A 133 1.95 -1.14 -18.66
C LYS A 133 0.85 -0.16 -18.27
N GLY A 134 0.79 0.23 -17.01
CA GLY A 134 -0.24 1.16 -16.56
C GLY A 134 -0.34 1.30 -15.06
N ILE A 135 -1.30 2.12 -14.64
CA ILE A 135 -1.72 2.22 -13.25
C ILE A 135 -2.87 1.25 -13.02
N TYR A 136 -2.70 0.42 -12.00
CA TYR A 136 -3.73 -0.49 -11.51
C TYR A 136 -4.03 -0.19 -10.05
N ARG A 137 -5.22 -0.58 -9.58
CA ARG A 137 -5.56 -0.60 -8.17
C ARG A 137 -5.98 -2.01 -7.76
N TYR A 138 -5.49 -2.46 -6.61
CA TYR A 138 -5.88 -3.75 -6.07
C TYR A 138 -7.24 -3.67 -5.38
N LEU A 139 -8.13 -4.58 -5.74
CA LEU A 139 -9.44 -4.80 -5.13
C LEU A 139 -9.33 -6.00 -4.16
N PRO A 140 -9.03 -5.76 -2.86
CA PRO A 140 -8.77 -6.82 -1.91
C PRO A 140 -9.98 -7.72 -1.59
N LEU A 141 -11.22 -7.27 -1.79
CA LEU A 141 -12.41 -8.08 -1.51
C LEU A 141 -12.62 -9.18 -2.55
N GLU A 142 -12.54 -8.84 -3.83
CA GLU A 142 -12.69 -9.80 -4.93
C GLU A 142 -11.37 -10.45 -5.34
N HIS A 143 -10.25 -9.94 -4.82
CA HIS A 143 -8.89 -10.34 -5.19
C HIS A 143 -8.65 -10.18 -6.70
N GLN A 144 -8.77 -8.93 -7.16
CA GLN A 144 -8.66 -8.54 -8.56
C GLN A 144 -7.79 -7.29 -8.72
N LEU A 145 -7.27 -7.08 -9.92
CA LEU A 145 -6.75 -5.78 -10.33
C LEU A 145 -7.82 -5.01 -11.08
N LEU A 146 -8.03 -3.77 -10.66
CA LEU A 146 -8.72 -2.75 -11.42
C LEU A 146 -7.70 -2.04 -12.31
N PHE A 147 -7.93 -2.00 -13.61
CA PHE A 147 -7.13 -1.16 -14.50
C PHE A 147 -7.64 0.28 -14.44
N GLU A 148 -6.82 1.20 -13.95
CA GLU A 148 -7.21 2.62 -13.82
C GLU A 148 -6.95 3.34 -15.14
N PHE A 149 -5.72 3.28 -15.67
CA PHE A 149 -5.36 3.91 -16.94
C PHE A 149 -3.95 3.54 -17.43
N GLU A 150 -3.71 3.71 -18.72
CA GLU A 150 -2.36 3.78 -19.29
C GLU A 150 -1.75 5.17 -19.08
N GLU A 151 -0.42 5.22 -19.08
CA GLU A 151 0.30 6.47 -18.94
C GLU A 151 1.56 6.46 -19.81
N GLU A 152 1.76 7.52 -20.59
CA GLU A 152 2.91 7.67 -21.47
C GLU A 152 4.18 7.95 -20.63
N LYS A 153 5.26 7.23 -20.93
CA LYS A 153 6.55 7.35 -20.22
C LYS A 153 6.39 7.13 -18.72
N LEU A 154 5.56 6.17 -18.33
CA LEU A 154 5.24 5.85 -16.94
C LEU A 154 6.50 5.65 -16.10
N GLU A 155 7.50 4.94 -16.62
CA GLU A 155 8.80 4.72 -15.96
C GLU A 155 9.53 6.04 -15.63
N ARG A 156 9.45 7.05 -16.51
CA ARG A 156 10.07 8.36 -16.27
C ARG A 156 9.26 9.19 -15.27
N LYS A 157 7.93 9.10 -15.33
CA LYS A 157 7.04 9.84 -14.42
C LYS A 157 7.16 9.34 -12.98
N VAL A 158 7.22 8.02 -12.77
CA VAL A 158 7.44 7.48 -11.42
C VAL A 158 8.80 7.90 -10.87
N VAL A 159 9.88 7.86 -11.69
CA VAL A 159 11.22 8.36 -11.29
C VAL A 159 11.19 9.83 -10.92
N ARG A 160 10.48 10.68 -11.68
CA ARG A 160 10.31 12.09 -11.34
C ARG A 160 9.62 12.25 -9.99
N ALA A 161 8.52 11.53 -9.78
CA ALA A 161 7.73 11.61 -8.56
C ALA A 161 8.49 11.11 -7.32
N VAL A 162 9.48 10.23 -7.46
CA VAL A 162 10.39 9.84 -6.37
C VAL A 162 11.68 10.66 -6.30
N LEU A 163 11.64 11.93 -6.73
CA LEU A 163 12.76 12.87 -6.65
C LEU A 163 14.02 12.41 -7.41
N GLY A 164 13.84 11.72 -8.54
CA GLY A 164 14.93 11.27 -9.40
C GLY A 164 15.63 9.99 -8.95
N GLN A 165 15.09 9.29 -7.94
CA GLN A 165 15.56 7.95 -7.60
C GLN A 165 15.25 7.00 -8.77
N PRO A 166 16.24 6.32 -9.38
CA PRO A 166 16.06 5.65 -10.67
C PRO A 166 15.33 4.30 -10.55
N TYR A 167 15.53 3.59 -9.45
CA TYR A 167 15.16 2.17 -9.32
C TYR A 167 13.65 1.88 -9.45
N PRO A 168 12.68 2.77 -9.14
CA PRO A 168 11.28 2.53 -9.50
C PRO A 168 11.00 2.48 -11.01
N GLY A 169 11.82 3.14 -11.83
CA GLY A 169 11.73 3.09 -13.30
C GLY A 169 12.28 1.79 -13.88
N ASP A 170 13.15 1.10 -13.15
CA ASP A 170 13.74 -0.19 -13.53
C ASP A 170 13.02 -1.39 -12.89
N ALA A 171 12.08 -1.13 -11.98
CA ALA A 171 11.33 -2.17 -11.26
C ALA A 171 10.26 -2.81 -12.16
N SER A 172 9.88 -4.05 -11.86
CA SER A 172 8.75 -4.71 -12.52
C SER A 172 7.42 -4.05 -12.17
N VAL A 173 7.27 -3.64 -10.91
CA VAL A 173 6.08 -2.93 -10.41
C VAL A 173 6.46 -2.08 -9.21
N THR A 174 5.85 -0.90 -9.07
CA THR A 174 5.91 -0.13 -7.82
C THR A 174 4.59 -0.20 -7.09
N PHE A 175 4.62 -0.71 -5.86
CA PHE A 175 3.50 -0.64 -4.93
C PHE A 175 3.43 0.77 -4.36
N ILE A 176 2.27 1.41 -4.50
CA ILE A 176 2.04 2.78 -4.05
C ILE A 176 0.81 2.73 -3.15
N TRP A 177 1.04 2.87 -1.85
CA TRP A 177 -0.04 2.91 -0.87
C TRP A 177 -0.52 4.34 -0.75
N THR A 178 -1.80 4.54 -1.05
CA THR A 178 -2.52 5.77 -0.68
C THR A 178 -3.25 5.54 0.63
N VAL A 179 -3.56 6.62 1.33
CA VAL A 179 -4.37 6.60 2.54
C VAL A 179 -5.65 7.37 2.29
N ILE A 180 -6.76 6.82 2.80
CA ILE A 180 -8.03 7.54 3.02
C ILE A 180 -8.12 7.77 4.53
N PRO A 181 -7.65 8.91 5.07
CA PRO A 181 -7.49 9.12 6.51
C PRO A 181 -8.79 8.91 7.28
N TYR A 182 -9.92 9.31 6.69
CA TYR A 182 -11.24 9.21 7.30
C TYR A 182 -11.61 7.78 7.74
N ARG A 183 -11.09 6.73 7.08
CA ARG A 183 -11.30 5.34 7.53
C ARG A 183 -10.81 5.10 8.95
N MET A 184 -9.73 5.76 9.35
CA MET A 184 -9.14 5.68 10.67
C MET A 184 -9.69 6.78 11.60
N GLU A 185 -9.87 7.99 11.10
CA GLU A 185 -10.39 9.14 11.86
C GLU A 185 -11.84 8.94 12.31
N TRP A 186 -12.66 8.25 11.51
CA TRP A 186 -14.02 7.85 11.89
C TRP A 186 -14.06 7.16 13.27
N ARG A 187 -13.00 6.40 13.61
CA ARG A 187 -12.85 5.74 14.92
C ARG A 187 -11.99 6.52 15.91
N TYR A 188 -10.90 7.14 15.46
CA TYR A 188 -9.84 7.64 16.35
C TYR A 188 -9.71 9.17 16.37
N GLY A 189 -10.46 9.89 15.55
CA GLY A 189 -10.33 11.34 15.36
C GLY A 189 -8.87 11.73 15.14
N LEU A 190 -8.41 12.75 15.86
CA LEU A 190 -7.03 13.25 15.77
C LEU A 190 -5.95 12.21 16.09
N ALA A 191 -6.28 11.16 16.85
CA ALA A 191 -5.34 10.09 17.19
C ALA A 191 -5.07 9.10 16.02
N ALA A 192 -5.76 9.24 14.89
CA ALA A 192 -5.63 8.37 13.72
C ALA A 192 -4.25 8.45 13.05
N HIS A 193 -3.69 9.65 12.90
CA HIS A 193 -2.49 9.91 12.08
C HIS A 193 -1.28 9.06 12.47
N LYS A 194 -1.02 8.92 13.78
CA LYS A 194 0.08 8.10 14.28
C LYS A 194 -0.09 6.63 13.89
N VAL A 195 -1.29 6.09 14.09
CA VAL A 195 -1.55 4.67 13.84
C VAL A 195 -1.61 4.35 12.35
N ILE A 196 -2.03 5.31 11.51
CA ILE A 196 -1.87 5.22 10.04
C ILE A 196 -0.39 5.02 9.70
N ALA A 197 0.51 5.87 10.20
CA ALA A 197 1.94 5.76 9.88
C ALA A 197 2.55 4.42 10.33
N LEU A 198 2.12 3.88 11.48
CA LEU A 198 2.54 2.55 11.94
C LEU A 198 2.03 1.44 11.02
N ASP A 199 0.75 1.51 10.62
CA ASP A 199 0.14 0.54 9.71
C ASP A 199 0.87 0.50 8.36
N ALA A 200 1.35 1.64 7.84
CA ALA A 200 2.14 1.68 6.60
C ALA A 200 3.44 0.87 6.73
N GLY A 201 4.09 0.93 7.90
CA GLY A 201 5.26 0.12 8.23
C GLY A 201 4.95 -1.38 8.27
N HIS A 202 3.80 -1.77 8.84
CA HIS A 202 3.36 -3.18 8.86
C HIS A 202 3.19 -3.73 7.44
N VAL A 203 2.50 -2.98 6.58
CA VAL A 203 2.24 -3.36 5.19
C VAL A 203 3.55 -3.53 4.42
N CYS A 204 4.42 -2.53 4.48
CA CYS A 204 5.67 -2.58 3.72
C CYS A 204 6.63 -3.66 4.22
N GLN A 205 6.68 -3.92 5.53
CA GLN A 205 7.50 -5.01 6.06
C GLN A 205 7.00 -6.37 5.58
N ASN A 206 5.68 -6.57 5.46
CA ASN A 206 5.14 -7.77 4.83
C ASN A 206 5.57 -7.89 3.36
N LEU A 207 5.57 -6.79 2.59
CA LEU A 207 6.03 -6.81 1.19
C LEU A 207 7.49 -7.26 1.11
N TYR A 208 8.35 -6.70 1.96
CA TYR A 208 9.76 -7.07 2.04
C TYR A 208 9.95 -8.58 2.29
N LEU A 209 9.23 -9.14 3.26
CA LEU A 209 9.33 -10.57 3.58
C LEU A 209 8.76 -11.45 2.45
N ALA A 210 7.66 -11.02 1.82
CA ALA A 210 7.05 -11.72 0.71
C ALA A 210 7.96 -11.73 -0.53
N CYS A 211 8.71 -10.65 -0.78
CA CYS A 211 9.68 -10.59 -1.88
C CYS A 211 10.73 -11.71 -1.79
N GLU A 212 11.22 -12.01 -0.58
CA GLU A 212 12.18 -13.11 -0.37
C GLU A 212 11.64 -14.47 -0.79
N ALA A 213 10.33 -14.68 -0.69
CA ALA A 213 9.67 -15.94 -1.03
C ALA A 213 9.51 -16.19 -2.54
N ILE A 214 9.79 -15.17 -3.37
CA ILE A 214 9.66 -15.24 -4.84
C ILE A 214 10.95 -14.81 -5.55
N GLY A 215 12.07 -14.72 -4.82
CA GLY A 215 13.36 -14.28 -5.37
C GLY A 215 13.34 -12.82 -5.87
N ALA A 216 12.42 -12.00 -5.37
CA ALA A 216 12.34 -10.57 -5.69
C ALA A 216 12.99 -9.73 -4.58
N GLY A 217 13.26 -8.47 -4.90
CA GLY A 217 13.75 -7.48 -3.96
C GLY A 217 12.89 -6.23 -3.98
N THR A 218 12.89 -5.48 -2.87
CA THR A 218 12.20 -4.19 -2.77
C THR A 218 13.03 -3.19 -1.97
N CYS A 219 12.83 -1.90 -2.20
CA CYS A 219 13.38 -0.83 -1.37
C CYS A 219 12.33 0.23 -1.14
N ALA A 220 11.83 0.32 0.09
CA ALA A 220 10.80 1.28 0.42
C ALA A 220 11.25 2.74 0.27
N ILE A 221 10.30 3.59 -0.13
CA ILE A 221 10.52 5.01 -0.45
C ILE A 221 9.54 5.83 0.37
N ALA A 222 10.07 6.61 1.30
CA ALA A 222 9.33 7.63 2.04
C ALA A 222 9.66 9.06 1.57
N ALA A 223 10.66 9.22 0.70
CA ALA A 223 11.05 10.49 0.11
C ALA A 223 10.57 10.54 -1.35
N TYR A 224 9.52 11.32 -1.59
CA TYR A 224 8.90 11.53 -2.89
C TYR A 224 8.29 12.94 -2.93
N ASP A 225 8.00 13.43 -4.12
CA ASP A 225 7.20 14.64 -4.31
C ASP A 225 5.72 14.25 -4.23
N GLN A 226 5.05 14.73 -3.18
CA GLN A 226 3.65 14.42 -2.89
C GLN A 226 2.73 14.79 -4.05
N ALA A 227 2.86 16.02 -4.56
CA ALA A 227 1.97 16.53 -5.60
C ALA A 227 2.19 15.83 -6.94
N GLU A 228 3.44 15.47 -7.26
CA GLU A 228 3.75 14.70 -8.47
C GLU A 228 3.21 13.27 -8.39
N MET A 229 3.33 12.60 -7.24
CA MET A 229 2.84 11.24 -7.08
C MET A 229 1.31 11.17 -7.05
N ASP A 230 0.66 12.08 -6.33
CA ASP A 230 -0.81 12.13 -6.27
C ASP A 230 -1.40 12.45 -7.64
N ARG A 231 -0.77 13.35 -8.39
CA ARG A 231 -1.13 13.64 -9.79
C ARG A 231 -0.93 12.43 -10.70
N LEU A 232 0.16 11.66 -10.52
CA LEU A 232 0.41 10.44 -11.29
C LEU A 232 -0.69 9.41 -11.05
N LEU A 233 -1.15 9.25 -9.81
CA LEU A 233 -2.24 8.35 -9.44
C LEU A 233 -3.64 8.90 -9.72
N LYS A 234 -3.76 10.20 -10.01
CA LYS A 234 -5.03 10.92 -10.16
C LYS A 234 -5.90 10.85 -8.90
N VAL A 235 -5.28 10.88 -7.73
CA VAL A 235 -5.96 11.10 -6.45
C VAL A 235 -5.97 12.60 -6.12
N ASP A 236 -6.88 13.03 -5.24
CA ASP A 236 -7.12 14.45 -4.98
C ASP A 236 -6.03 15.14 -4.16
N GLY A 237 -5.24 14.38 -3.38
CA GLY A 237 -4.21 14.96 -2.51
C GLY A 237 -4.74 15.53 -1.19
N GLU A 238 -6.04 15.39 -0.93
CA GLU A 238 -6.75 15.94 0.24
C GLU A 238 -7.42 14.83 1.06
N GLU A 239 -8.38 14.12 0.48
CA GLU A 239 -9.14 13.02 1.09
C GLU A 239 -8.50 11.65 0.79
N GLU A 240 -7.76 11.56 -0.33
CA GLU A 240 -6.90 10.44 -0.65
C GLU A 240 -5.56 10.93 -1.20
N PHE A 241 -4.48 10.47 -0.58
CA PHE A 241 -3.13 10.84 -0.99
C PHE A 241 -2.13 9.71 -0.74
N THR A 242 -1.04 9.74 -1.48
CA THR A 242 0.07 8.79 -1.32
C THR A 242 0.68 8.94 0.06
N ILE A 243 1.00 7.82 0.73
CA ILE A 243 1.69 7.84 2.01
C ILE A 243 3.03 7.11 1.96
N TYR A 244 3.15 6.06 1.15
CA TYR A 244 4.35 5.22 1.12
C TYR A 244 4.44 4.41 -0.18
N LEU A 245 5.65 4.10 -0.64
CA LEU A 245 5.89 3.37 -1.88
C LEU A 245 6.97 2.32 -1.72
N ALA A 246 6.92 1.28 -2.55
CA ALA A 246 7.92 0.23 -2.59
C ALA A 246 7.99 -0.41 -4.00
N PRO A 247 9.02 -0.10 -4.81
CA PRO A 247 9.32 -0.82 -6.05
C PRO A 247 9.70 -2.27 -5.78
N VAL A 248 9.30 -3.17 -6.66
CA VAL A 248 9.60 -4.60 -6.62
C VAL A 248 10.11 -5.03 -7.99
N GLY A 249 11.23 -5.74 -8.01
CA GLY A 249 11.78 -6.39 -9.19
C GLY A 249 12.56 -7.65 -8.83
N LYS A 250 12.91 -8.47 -9.82
CA LYS A 250 13.74 -9.65 -9.62
C LYS A 250 15.16 -9.25 -9.22
N LYS A 251 15.72 -9.91 -8.19
CA LYS A 251 17.11 -9.66 -7.76
C LYS A 251 18.09 -10.07 -8.86
N LEU A 252 19.22 -9.37 -8.94
CA LEU A 252 20.37 -9.77 -9.77
C LEU A 252 20.90 -11.17 -9.41
#